data_AF-A0A842MT20-F1
#
_entry.id   AF-A0A842MT20-F1
#
_cell.length_a   1.000
_cell.length_b   1.000
_cell.length_c   1.000
_cell.angle_alpha   90.00
_cell.angle_beta   90.00
_cell.angle_gamma   90.00
#
_symmetry.space_group_name_H-M   'P 1'
#
loop_
_entity.id
_entity.type
_entity.pdbx_description
1 polymer ?
#
loop_
_entity_poly.entity_id
_entity_poly.type
_entity_poly.pdbx_seq_one_letter_code
_entity_poly.pdbx_strand_id
1 'polypeptide(L)' 'MAQTAVGIAGETRGKMIDMSIRTCNEKIDLNKILRRITPKLGGSGGGHPQAAGARIPEEKFNEFVKELNLVLKGRMSTN' A
#
# COMPACT_ATOMS: atom_id res chain seq x y z
N MET A 1 21.16 6.70 4.01
CA MET A 1 20.16 6.82 2.92
C MET A 1 19.16 5.69 3.09
N ALA A 2 17.92 5.97 3.50
CA ALA A 2 16.92 4.91 3.63
C ALA A 2 16.56 4.42 2.21
N GLN A 3 16.88 3.15 1.90
CA GLN A 3 16.59 2.50 0.60
C GLN A 3 15.10 2.15 0.42
N THR A 4 14.22 2.68 1.26
CA THR A 4 12.82 2.25 1.31
C THR A 4 11.98 3.03 0.31
N ALA A 5 11.46 2.34 -0.70
CA ALA A 5 10.64 2.96 -1.75
C ALA A 5 9.28 3.46 -1.24
N VAL A 6 8.71 2.84 -0.20
CA VAL A 6 7.37 3.15 0.32
C VAL A 6 7.37 3.00 1.85
N GLY A 7 6.84 4.00 2.56
CA GLY A 7 6.59 3.97 3.99
C GLY A 7 5.11 3.74 4.29
N ILE A 8 4.83 2.93 5.32
CA ILE A 8 3.47 2.61 5.78
C ILE A 8 3.42 2.89 7.28
N ALA A 9 2.43 3.67 7.70
CA ALA A 9 2.03 3.80 9.11
C ALA A 9 0.59 3.31 9.23
N GLY A 10 0.28 2.52 10.26
CA GLY A 10 -1.05 1.97 10.47
C GLY A 10 -1.47 2.02 11.93
N GLU A 11 -2.75 2.25 12.16
CA GLU A 11 -3.41 2.17 13.47
C GLU A 11 -4.49 1.09 13.40
N THR A 12 -4.47 0.15 14.34
CA THR A 12 -5.53 -0.85 14.47
C THR A 12 -6.72 -0.24 15.20
N ARG A 13 -7.89 -0.26 14.56
CA ARG A 13 -9.18 0.18 15.11
C ARG A 13 -10.17 -0.98 15.08
N GLY A 14 -10.27 -1.68 16.20
CA GLY A 14 -11.09 -2.89 16.29
C GLY A 14 -10.48 -4.01 15.44
N LYS A 15 -11.25 -4.52 14.45
CA LYS A 15 -10.79 -5.58 13.51
C LYS A 15 -10.22 -5.04 12.20
N MET A 16 -10.10 -3.72 12.07
CA MET A 16 -9.64 -3.06 10.85
C MET A 16 -8.35 -2.31 11.15
N ILE A 17 -7.43 -2.27 10.20
CA ILE A 17 -6.24 -1.41 10.24
C ILE A 17 -6.41 -0.26 9.26
N ASP A 18 -6.32 0.96 9.78
CA ASP A 18 -6.32 2.18 8.99
C ASP A 18 -4.87 2.61 8.76
N MET A 19 -4.48 2.75 7.51
CA MET A 19 -3.10 2.94 7.09
C MET A 19 -2.93 4.21 6.26
N SER A 20 -1.82 4.90 6.51
CA SER A 20 -1.30 5.96 5.66
C SER A 20 -0.03 5.47 4.97
N ILE A 21 -0.04 5.53 3.64
CA ILE A 21 1.08 5.13 2.79
C ILE A 21 1.64 6.37 2.10
N ARG A 22 2.96 6.48 2.09
CA ARG A 22 3.72 7.58 1.50
C ARG A 22 4.89 7.04 0.69
N THR A 23 5.21 7.68 -0.43
CA THR A 23 6.40 7.38 -1.22
C THR A 23 7.05 8.67 -1.69
N CYS A 24 8.38 8.68 -1.74
CA CYS A 24 9.17 9.75 -2.35
C CYS A 24 9.48 9.47 -3.83
N ASN A 25 9.00 8.34 -4.38
CA ASN A 25 9.28 7.95 -5.76
C ASN A 25 8.08 8.27 -6.67
N GLU A 26 8.26 9.25 -7.55
CA GLU A 26 7.24 9.69 -8.52
C GLU A 26 6.82 8.63 -9.54
N LYS A 27 7.65 7.59 -9.74
CA LYS A 27 7.30 6.46 -10.62
C LYS A 27 6.26 5.52 -9.99
N ILE A 28 6.02 5.65 -8.68
CA ILE A 28 5.07 4.82 -7.93
C ILE A 28 3.76 5.59 -7.76
N ASP A 29 2.71 5.12 -8.43
CA ASP A 29 1.34 5.60 -8.23
C ASP A 29 0.63 4.73 -7.17
N LEU A 30 0.66 5.17 -5.92
CA LEU A 30 0.01 4.51 -4.79
C LEU A 30 -1.50 4.43 -4.95
N ASN A 31 -2.14 5.44 -5.53
CA ASN A 31 -3.59 5.45 -5.73
C ASN A 31 -4.03 4.28 -6.61
N LYS A 32 -3.37 4.10 -7.76
CA LYS A 32 -3.66 2.97 -8.67
C LYS A 32 -3.37 1.62 -8.01
N ILE A 33 -2.27 1.51 -7.27
CA ILE A 33 -1.87 0.27 -6.61
C ILE A 33 -2.89 -0.12 -5.54
N LEU A 34 -3.21 0.80 -4.63
CA LEU A 34 -4.12 0.53 -3.52
C LEU A 34 -5.55 0.26 -3.98
N ARG A 35 -6.06 0.99 -4.97
CA ARG A 35 -7.38 0.71 -5.58
C ARG A 35 -7.47 -0.69 -6.20
N ARG A 36 -6.34 -1.29 -6.60
CA ARG A 36 -6.31 -2.65 -7.15
C ARG A 36 -6.20 -3.72 -6.06
N ILE A 37 -5.44 -3.47 -5.00
CA ILE A 37 -5.14 -4.44 -3.94
C ILE A 37 -6.25 -4.46 -2.89
N THR A 38 -6.62 -3.29 -2.35
CA THR A 38 -7.50 -3.19 -1.17
C THR A 38 -8.89 -3.82 -1.34
N PRO A 39 -9.58 -3.75 -2.50
CA PRO A 39 -10.88 -4.40 -2.65
C PRO A 39 -10.80 -5.93 -2.56
N LYS A 40 -9.69 -6.54 -2.99
CA LYS A 40 -9.48 -7.99 -2.91
C LYS A 40 -9.34 -8.49 -1.48
N LEU A 41 -8.93 -7.60 -0.58
CA LEU A 41 -8.68 -7.90 0.82
C LEU A 41 -9.86 -7.51 1.72
N GLY A 42 -11.02 -7.19 1.14
CA GLY A 42 -12.21 -6.78 1.90
C GLY A 42 -12.10 -5.38 2.50
N GLY A 43 -11.29 -4.52 1.88
CA GLY A 43 -11.05 -3.15 2.32
C GLY A 43 -11.18 -2.13 1.21
N SER A 44 -10.69 -0.92 1.49
CA SER A 44 -10.71 0.20 0.56
C SER A 44 -9.41 0.99 0.65
N GLY A 45 -9.01 1.65 -0.43
CA GLY A 45 -7.80 2.45 -0.43
C GLY A 45 -7.65 3.28 -1.69
N GLY A 46 -6.97 4.40 -1.55
CA GLY A 46 -6.80 5.40 -2.60
C GLY A 46 -6.35 6.74 -2.04
N GLY A 47 -6.12 7.71 -2.93
CA GLY A 47 -5.69 9.04 -2.57
C GLY A 47 -4.81 9.66 -3.66
N HIS A 48 -3.77 10.37 -3.24
CA HIS A 48 -2.78 10.96 -4.14
C HIS A 48 -1.76 9.90 -4.59
N PRO A 49 -1.18 9.98 -5.80
CA PRO A 49 -0.16 9.05 -6.27
C PRO A 49 1.02 8.86 -5.30
N GLN A 50 1.45 9.93 -4.62
CA GLN A 50 2.55 9.89 -3.64
C GLN A 50 2.09 9.71 -2.18
N ALA A 51 0.80 9.88 -1.91
CA ALA A 51 0.24 9.92 -0.57
C ALA A 51 -1.19 9.39 -0.55
N ALA A 52 -1.37 8.15 -0.08
CA ALA A 52 -2.66 7.49 -0.11
C ALA A 52 -2.99 6.83 1.23
N GLY A 53 -4.28 6.59 1.45
CA GLY A 53 -4.79 5.86 2.60
C GLY A 53 -5.29 4.48 2.19
N ALA A 54 -5.27 3.54 3.12
CA ALA A 54 -5.89 2.23 2.94
C ALA A 54 -6.48 1.73 4.27
N ARG A 55 -7.60 1.04 4.19
CA ARG A 55 -8.30 0.42 5.30
C ARG A 55 -8.62 -1.02 4.93
N ILE A 56 -8.13 -1.98 5.69
CA ILE A 56 -8.35 -3.42 5.47
C ILE A 56 -8.60 -4.12 6.81
N PRO A 57 -9.15 -5.34 6.81
CA PRO A 57 -9.16 -6.19 8.01
C PRO A 57 -7.74 -6.45 8.51
N GLU A 58 -7.52 -6.41 9.82
CA GLU A 58 -6.20 -6.62 10.45
C GLU A 58 -5.59 -7.98 10.08
N GLU A 59 -6.41 -9.02 10.02
CA GLU A 59 -6.01 -10.38 9.61
C GLU A 59 -5.44 -10.44 8.18
N LYS A 60 -5.79 -9.46 7.33
CA LYS A 60 -5.31 -9.34 5.95
C LYS A 60 -4.08 -8.45 5.80
N PHE A 61 -3.54 -7.88 6.88
CA PHE A 61 -2.39 -6.98 6.81
C PHE A 61 -1.15 -7.63 6.21
N ASN A 62 -0.82 -8.87 6.59
CA ASN A 62 0.32 -9.58 6.03
C ASN A 62 0.14 -9.86 4.53
N GLU A 63 -1.09 -10.17 4.10
CA GLU A 63 -1.43 -10.38 2.69
C GLU A 63 -1.29 -9.08 1.89
N PHE A 64 -1.74 -7.96 2.47
CA PHE A 64 -1.57 -6.62 1.90
C PHE A 64 -0.10 -6.26 1.67
N VAL A 65 0.76 -6.45 2.67
CA VAL A 65 2.20 -6.15 2.54
C VAL A 65 2.85 -7.03 1.48
N LYS A 66 2.44 -8.30 1.37
CA LYS A 66 2.93 -9.22 0.34
C LYS A 66 2.52 -8.76 -1.06
N GLU A 67 1.24 -8.46 -1.29
CA GLU A 67 0.72 -7.96 -2.56
C GLU A 67 1.38 -6.64 -2.97
N LEU A 68 1.54 -5.71 -2.02
CA LEU A 68 2.20 -4.43 -2.26
C LEU A 68 3.65 -4.63 -2.71
N ASN A 69 4.40 -5.50 -2.03
CA ASN A 69 5.77 -5.84 -2.41
C ASN A 69 5.85 -6.51 -3.79
N LEU A 70 4.92 -7.41 -4.13
CA LEU A 70 4.89 -8.05 -5.45
C LEU A 70 4.68 -7.02 -6.56
N VAL A 71 3.74 -6.10 -6.38
CA VAL A 71 3.45 -5.03 -7.36
C VAL A 71 4.64 -4.07 -7.51
N LEU A 72 5.33 -3.74 -6.41
CA LEU A 72 6.49 -2.87 -6.43
C LEU A 72 7.72 -3.55 -7.06
N LYS A 73 7.99 -4.82 -6.74
CA LYS A 73 9.10 -5.60 -7.34
C LYS A 73 8.89 -5.80 -8.85
N GLY A 74 7.68 -6.12 -9.28
CA GLY A 74 7.36 -6.30 -10.70
C GLY A 74 7.59 -5.05 -11.56
N ARG A 75 7.61 -3.86 -10.95
CA ARG A 75 7.89 -2.58 -11.63
C ARG A 75 9.36 -2.17 -11.62
N MET A 76 10.21 -2.81 -10.81
CA MET A 76 11.64 -2.52 -10.74
C MET A 76 12.50 -3.37 -11.70
N SER A 77 11.89 -4.24 -12.52
CA SER A 77 12.59 -5.15 -13.45
C SER A 77 12.62 -4.73 -14.92
N THR A 78 12.25 -3.50 -15.27
CA THR A 78 12.42 -3.01 -16.65
C THR A 78 13.40 -1.84 -16.68
N ASN A 79 14.64 -2.21 -17.03
CA ASN A 79 15.56 -1.57 -17.99
C ASN A 79 15.44 -0.06 -18.20
#